data_AF-A0A9W5QQE8-F1
#
_entry.id   AF-A0A9W5QQE8-F1
#
_cell.length_a   1.000
_cell.length_b   1.000
_cell.length_c   1.000
_cell.angle_alpha   90.00
_cell.angle_beta   90.00
_cell.angle_gamma   90.00
#
_symmetry.space_group_name_H-M   'P 1'
#
loop_
_entity.id
_entity.type
_entity.pdbx_description
1 polymer ?
#
loop_
_entity_poly.entity_id
_entity_poly.type
_entity_poly.pdbx_seq_one_letter_code
_entity_poly.pdbx_strand_id
1 'polypeptide(L)'
;MKQQPKIAELLKRIETSKQQDVELGTYEIYVFSESELEKGQIGYRYDKHKNSLISEENGKWQEGWIAIGYETDMGDPVFVNIDDNAYPVYTAERGTETWHPVYIGNMDEIIGQL
;
A
#
# COMPACT_ATOMS: atom_id res chain seq x y z
N MET A 1 6.36 5.58 -9.07
CA MET A 1 5.80 5.51 -7.70
C MET A 1 5.96 6.81 -6.92
N LYS A 2 7.16 7.25 -6.52
CA LYS A 2 7.34 8.50 -5.74
C LYS A 2 6.86 9.79 -6.43
N GLN A 3 6.78 9.77 -7.77
CA GLN A 3 6.26 10.88 -8.57
C GLN A 3 4.71 10.93 -8.60
N GLN A 4 4.02 9.91 -8.08
CA GLN A 4 2.56 9.94 -7.98
C GLN A 4 2.14 10.94 -6.90
N PRO A 5 1.29 11.94 -7.20
CA PRO A 5 1.02 13.06 -6.30
C PRO A 5 0.59 12.64 -4.90
N LYS A 6 -0.34 11.68 -4.79
CA LYS A 6 -0.87 11.22 -3.50
C LYS A 6 0.15 10.41 -2.69
N ILE A 7 1.03 9.66 -3.35
CA ILE A 7 2.15 8.98 -2.68
C ILE A 7 3.15 10.01 -2.15
N ALA A 8 3.48 11.03 -2.94
CA ALA A 8 4.39 12.10 -2.49
C ALA A 8 3.82 12.87 -1.28
N GLU A 9 2.51 13.12 -1.26
CA GLU A 9 1.81 13.74 -0.14
C GLU A 9 1.90 12.87 1.13
N LEU A 10 1.60 11.57 1.02
CA LEU A 10 1.73 10.62 2.12
C LEU A 10 3.15 10.63 2.71
N LEU A 11 4.17 10.49 1.84
CA LEU A 11 5.57 10.46 2.27
C LEU A 11 5.99 11.75 2.98
N LYS A 12 5.56 12.90 2.47
CA LYS A 12 5.82 14.20 3.11
C LYS A 12 5.17 14.28 4.49
N ARG A 13 3.95 13.74 4.64
CA ARG A 13 3.25 13.71 5.93
C ARG A 13 4.02 12.88 6.95
N ILE A 14 4.41 11.66 6.59
CA ILE A 14 5.25 10.76 7.41
C ILE A 14 6.57 11.45 7.80
N GLU A 15 7.23 12.09 6.84
CA GLU A 15 8.48 12.80 7.11
C GLU A 15 8.29 13.94 8.12
N THR A 16 7.16 14.65 8.06
CA THR A 16 6.90 15.81 8.92
C THR A 16 6.48 15.39 10.32
N SER A 17 5.58 14.43 10.46
CA SER A 17 5.08 14.00 11.77
C SER A 17 5.98 12.99 12.48
N LYS A 18 6.85 12.30 11.73
CA LYS A 18 7.66 11.18 12.22
C LYS A 18 6.81 10.03 12.77
N GLN A 19 5.56 9.92 12.30
CA GLN A 19 4.62 8.85 12.62
C GLN A 19 4.49 7.92 11.43
N GLN A 20 4.34 6.62 11.71
CA GLN A 20 4.10 5.59 10.69
C GLN A 20 2.93 4.68 11.06
N ASP A 21 2.50 4.65 12.31
CA ASP A 21 1.34 3.89 12.75
C ASP A 21 0.06 4.73 12.55
N VAL A 22 -0.94 4.14 11.93
CA VAL A 22 -2.27 4.74 11.71
C VAL A 22 -3.37 3.75 12.04
N GLU A 23 -4.50 4.27 12.51
CA GLU A 23 -5.72 3.51 12.72
C GLU A 23 -6.71 3.82 11.60
N LEU A 24 -7.20 2.77 10.91
CA LEU A 24 -8.21 2.90 9.87
C LEU A 24 -9.31 1.86 10.08
N GLY A 25 -10.43 2.31 10.64
CA GLY A 25 -11.52 1.42 11.03
C GLY A 25 -11.07 0.48 12.15
N THR A 26 -11.02 -0.83 11.87
CA THR A 26 -10.53 -1.86 12.80
C THR A 26 -9.08 -2.27 12.53
N TYR A 27 -8.40 -1.63 11.60
CA TYR A 27 -7.03 -1.97 11.21
C TYR A 27 -6.03 -1.02 11.85
N GLU A 28 -5.05 -1.58 12.55
CA GLU A 28 -3.80 -0.91 12.88
C GLU A 28 -2.82 -1.13 11.73
N ILE A 29 -2.28 -0.05 11.18
CA ILE A 29 -1.50 -0.08 9.94
C ILE A 29 -0.16 0.61 10.16
N TYR A 30 0.92 -0.09 9.81
CA TYR A 30 2.23 0.52 9.67
C TYR A 30 2.44 0.98 8.23
N VAL A 31 2.67 2.28 8.04
CA VAL A 31 2.84 2.92 6.73
C VAL A 31 4.33 3.14 6.42
N PHE A 32 4.73 2.77 5.21
CA PHE A 32 6.12 2.84 4.76
C PHE A 32 6.63 4.27 4.61
N SER A 33 7.81 4.53 5.16
CA SER A 33 8.59 5.72 4.84
C SER A 33 9.10 5.67 3.40
N GLU A 34 9.67 6.79 2.93
CA GLU A 34 10.23 6.88 1.58
C GLU A 34 11.33 5.84 1.32
N SER A 35 12.11 5.52 2.35
CA SER A 35 13.21 4.54 2.27
C SER A 35 12.74 3.09 2.24
N GLU A 36 11.52 2.84 2.70
CA GLU A 36 10.93 1.51 2.78
C GLU A 36 10.07 1.20 1.56
N LEU A 37 9.48 2.22 0.94
CA LEU A 37 8.49 2.07 -0.13
C LEU A 37 8.94 1.16 -1.28
N GLU A 38 10.21 1.27 -1.73
CA GLU A 38 10.74 0.41 -2.81
C GLU A 38 10.85 -1.05 -2.36
N LYS A 39 11.37 -1.29 -1.16
CA LYS A 39 11.51 -2.65 -0.60
C LYS A 39 10.15 -3.27 -0.29
N GLY A 40 9.19 -2.45 0.14
CA GLY A 40 7.81 -2.86 0.42
C GLY A 40 7.04 -3.36 -0.80
N GLN A 41 7.56 -3.19 -2.03
CA GLN A 41 6.96 -3.76 -3.23
C GLN A 41 7.39 -5.20 -3.52
N ILE A 42 8.45 -5.69 -2.86
CA ILE A 42 8.98 -7.04 -3.08
C ILE A 42 7.98 -8.06 -2.51
N GLY A 43 7.60 -9.04 -3.34
CA GLY A 43 6.53 -10.00 -3.06
C GLY A 43 5.17 -9.62 -3.67
N TYR A 44 5.05 -8.38 -4.19
CA TYR A 44 3.81 -7.87 -4.78
C TYR A 44 4.02 -7.42 -6.23
N ARG A 45 4.67 -6.27 -6.45
CA ARG A 45 4.99 -5.77 -7.80
C ARG A 45 6.23 -6.43 -8.38
N TYR A 46 7.17 -6.80 -7.52
CA TYR A 46 8.45 -7.36 -7.93
C TYR A 46 8.79 -8.61 -7.14
N ASP A 47 9.48 -9.56 -7.76
CA ASP A 47 10.13 -10.63 -7.02
C ASP A 47 11.44 -10.14 -6.36
N LYS A 48 12.11 -11.02 -5.61
CA LYS A 48 13.40 -10.72 -4.95
C LYS A 48 14.55 -10.37 -5.92
N HIS A 49 14.38 -10.65 -7.21
CA HIS A 49 15.33 -10.37 -8.29
C HIS A 49 14.93 -9.13 -9.11
N LYS A 50 13.88 -8.40 -8.69
CA LYS A 50 13.30 -7.23 -9.38
C LYS A 50 12.62 -7.58 -10.72
N ASN A 51 12.27 -8.83 -10.97
CA ASN A 51 11.38 -9.17 -12.08
C ASN A 51 9.95 -8.73 -11.73
N SER A 52 9.20 -8.23 -12.72
CA SER A 52 7.81 -7.83 -12.52
C SER A 52 6.93 -9.04 -12.19
N LEU A 53 6.05 -8.86 -11.22
CA LEU A 53 4.97 -9.79 -10.86
C LEU A 53 3.59 -9.23 -11.25
N ILE A 54 3.55 -8.05 -11.86
CA ILE A 54 2.34 -7.37 -12.29
C ILE A 54 1.72 -8.12 -13.46
N SER A 55 0.40 -8.29 -13.43
CA SER A 55 -0.36 -8.95 -14.49
C SER A 55 -1.79 -8.42 -14.55
N GLU A 56 -2.36 -8.32 -15.75
CA GLU A 56 -3.77 -8.00 -15.97
C GLU A 56 -4.71 -9.20 -15.68
N GLU A 57 -4.14 -10.37 -15.37
CA GLU A 57 -4.91 -11.54 -14.96
C GLU A 57 -5.65 -11.28 -13.64
N ASN A 58 -6.92 -11.74 -13.57
CA ASN A 58 -7.73 -11.60 -12.38
C ASN A 58 -7.06 -12.30 -11.17
N GLY A 59 -7.06 -11.63 -10.03
CA GLY A 59 -6.40 -12.09 -8.81
C GLY A 59 -4.89 -11.88 -8.80
N LYS A 60 -4.28 -11.30 -9.84
CA LYS A 60 -2.86 -10.89 -9.80
C LYS A 60 -2.72 -9.44 -9.37
N TRP A 61 -1.50 -9.08 -8.96
CA TRP A 61 -1.19 -7.73 -8.57
C TRP A 61 -1.23 -6.80 -9.78
N GLN A 62 -1.93 -5.66 -9.66
CA GLN A 62 -2.20 -4.76 -10.79
C GLN A 62 -1.19 -3.61 -10.88
N GLU A 63 -1.02 -3.02 -12.07
CA GLU A 63 -0.10 -1.90 -12.29
C GLU A 63 -0.45 -0.69 -11.40
N GLY A 64 -1.73 -0.40 -11.16
CA GLY A 64 -2.16 0.65 -10.25
C GLY A 64 -1.99 0.35 -8.75
N TRP A 65 -1.67 -0.88 -8.35
CA TRP A 65 -1.63 -1.24 -6.93
C TRP A 65 -0.27 -0.99 -6.32
N ILE A 66 -0.20 -0.06 -5.38
CA ILE A 66 1.04 0.30 -4.69
C ILE A 66 0.92 -0.09 -3.23
N ALA A 67 1.77 -1.02 -2.76
CA ALA A 67 1.85 -1.32 -1.34
C ALA A 67 2.40 -0.10 -0.59
N ILE A 68 1.65 0.39 0.38
CA ILE A 68 1.97 1.58 1.19
C ILE A 68 2.26 1.21 2.65
N GLY A 69 2.00 -0.04 3.05
CA GLY A 69 2.20 -0.50 4.41
C GLY A 69 1.77 -1.95 4.59
N TYR A 70 1.53 -2.32 5.84
CA TYR A 70 0.89 -3.57 6.22
C TYR A 70 0.03 -3.36 7.47
N GLU A 71 -1.01 -4.17 7.63
CA GLU A 71 -1.71 -4.23 8.91
C GLU A 71 -0.87 -5.05 9.92
N THR A 72 -0.87 -4.62 11.18
CA THR A 72 0.09 -5.09 12.19
C THR A 72 -0.27 -6.43 12.82
N ASP A 73 -1.50 -6.93 12.66
CA ASP A 73 -1.96 -8.18 13.28
C ASP A 73 -1.49 -9.41 12.49
N MET A 74 -1.68 -9.44 11.17
CA MET A 74 -1.36 -10.58 10.31
C MET A 74 -0.17 -10.31 9.35
N GLY A 75 0.23 -9.05 9.21
CA GLY A 75 1.25 -8.60 8.27
C GLY A 75 0.79 -8.65 6.80
N ASP A 76 -0.52 -8.54 6.57
CA ASP A 76 -1.15 -8.43 5.26
C ASP A 76 -0.84 -7.06 4.63
N PRO A 77 -0.60 -7.00 3.31
CA PRO A 77 -0.30 -5.75 2.63
C PRO A 77 -1.46 -4.77 2.74
N VAL A 78 -1.13 -3.51 3.00
CA VAL A 78 -2.01 -2.38 2.78
C VAL A 78 -1.56 -1.66 1.53
N PHE A 79 -2.45 -1.49 0.55
CA PHE A 79 -2.11 -0.96 -0.75
C PHE A 79 -3.18 -0.03 -1.32
N VAL A 80 -2.76 0.97 -2.07
CA VAL A 80 -3.64 1.93 -2.76
C VAL A 80 -3.76 1.58 -4.24
N ASN A 81 -4.95 1.78 -4.80
CA ASN A 81 -5.12 1.84 -6.25
C ASN A 81 -4.95 3.28 -6.74
N ILE A 82 -3.86 3.57 -7.45
CA ILE A 82 -3.56 4.91 -7.99
C ILE A 82 -4.25 5.23 -9.32
N ASP A 83 -4.86 4.24 -9.97
CA ASP A 83 -5.58 4.42 -11.23
C ASP A 83 -7.01 4.96 -10.98
N ASP A 84 -7.47 4.94 -9.73
CA ASP A 84 -8.75 5.52 -9.31
C ASP A 84 -8.52 6.87 -8.61
N ASN A 85 -9.26 7.90 -9.04
CA ASN A 85 -9.17 9.26 -8.52
C ASN A 85 -9.55 9.37 -7.03
N ALA A 86 -10.32 8.41 -6.50
CA ALA A 86 -10.65 8.35 -5.08
C ALA A 86 -9.49 7.79 -4.23
N TYR A 87 -8.43 7.26 -4.85
CA TYR A 87 -7.31 6.61 -4.18
C TYR A 87 -7.76 5.60 -3.10
N PRO A 88 -8.62 4.63 -3.45
CA PRO A 88 -9.10 3.64 -2.50
C PRO A 88 -7.94 2.77 -2.01
N VAL A 89 -7.98 2.44 -0.73
CA VAL A 89 -7.00 1.63 -0.03
C VAL A 89 -7.64 0.29 0.33
N TYR A 90 -6.86 -0.76 0.14
CA TYR A 90 -7.25 -2.14 0.35
C TYR A 90 -6.24 -2.87 1.23
N THR A 91 -6.72 -3.93 1.87
CA THR A 91 -5.89 -5.03 2.36
C THR A 91 -6.20 -6.31 1.61
N ALA A 92 -5.34 -7.33 1.67
CA ALA A 92 -5.63 -8.65 1.12
C ALA A 92 -4.79 -9.71 1.85
N GLU A 93 -5.37 -10.89 2.07
CA GLU A 93 -4.68 -12.01 2.71
C GLU A 93 -3.40 -12.38 1.94
N ARG A 94 -2.26 -12.30 2.63
CA ARG A 94 -0.95 -12.63 2.07
C ARG A 94 -0.76 -14.14 1.93
N GLY A 95 0.19 -14.53 1.07
CA GLY A 95 0.56 -15.95 0.90
C GLY A 95 -0.42 -16.76 0.05
N THR A 96 -1.40 -16.08 -0.56
CA THR A 96 -2.34 -16.66 -1.52
C THR A 96 -1.82 -16.51 -2.95
N GLU A 97 -2.22 -17.41 -3.85
CA GLU A 97 -1.87 -17.29 -5.28
C GLU A 97 -2.70 -16.21 -6.00
N THR A 98 -3.80 -15.78 -5.37
CA THR A 98 -4.78 -14.82 -5.89
C THR A 98 -5.12 -13.78 -4.83
N TRP A 99 -4.87 -12.52 -5.15
CA TRP A 99 -5.18 -11.37 -4.33
C TRP A 99 -6.67 -11.07 -4.38
N HIS A 100 -7.30 -11.02 -3.21
CA HIS A 100 -8.70 -10.63 -3.03
C HIS A 100 -8.76 -9.33 -2.20
N PRO A 101 -8.78 -8.16 -2.86
CA PRO A 101 -8.76 -6.88 -2.16
C PRO A 101 -10.02 -6.66 -1.33
N VAL A 102 -9.83 -6.29 -0.07
CA VAL A 102 -10.86 -5.82 0.84
C VAL A 102 -10.68 -4.33 1.02
N TYR A 103 -11.70 -3.54 0.66
CA TYR A 103 -11.66 -2.08 0.82
C TYR A 103 -11.65 -1.72 2.31
N ILE A 104 -10.72 -0.87 2.72
CA ILE A 104 -10.57 -0.45 4.13
C ILE A 104 -10.65 1.07 4.33
N GLY A 105 -10.62 1.85 3.25
CA GLY A 105 -10.71 3.31 3.30
C GLY A 105 -10.07 3.95 2.09
N ASN A 106 -9.59 5.20 2.22
CA ASN A 106 -8.87 5.91 1.16
C ASN A 106 -7.61 6.59 1.69
N MET A 107 -6.77 7.07 0.78
CA MET A 107 -5.50 7.73 1.14
C MET A 107 -5.67 8.98 2.00
N ASP A 108 -6.76 9.74 1.83
CA ASP A 108 -6.98 10.97 2.60
C ASP A 108 -7.26 10.66 4.08
N GLU A 109 -7.98 9.58 4.36
CA GLU A 109 -8.20 9.08 5.72
C GLU A 109 -6.86 8.70 6.38
N ILE A 110 -5.98 8.00 5.67
CA ILE A 110 -4.64 7.64 6.18
C ILE A 110 -3.80 8.89 6.45
N ILE A 111 -3.73 9.82 5.50
CA ILE A 111 -2.94 11.05 5.62
C ILE A 111 -3.48 11.94 6.77
N GLY A 112 -4.78 11.88 7.04
CA GLY A 112 -5.42 12.57 8.15
C GLY A 112 -4.95 12.10 9.53
N GLN A 113 -4.52 10.84 9.67
CA GLN A 113 -4.07 10.24 10.93
C GLN A 113 -2.58 10.46 11.23
N LEU A 114 -1.79 10.75 10.20
CA LEU A 114 -0.36 11.02 10.32
C LEU A 114 -0.06 12.42 10.82
#